data_AF-A0A953DMP4-F1
#
_entry.id   AF-A0A953DMP4-F1
#
_cell.length_a   1.000
_cell.length_b   1.000
_cell.length_c   1.000
_cell.angle_alpha   90.00
_cell.angle_beta   90.00
_cell.angle_gamma   90.00
#
_symmetry.space_group_name_H-M   'P 1'
#
loop_
_entity.id
_entity.type
_entity.pdbx_description
1 polymer ?
#
loop_
_entity_poly.entity_id
_entity_poly.type
_entity_poly.pdbx_seq_one_letter_code
_entity_poly.pdbx_strand_id
1 'polypeptide(L)'
;MAWTVRTEDGSLEFESLGEIERAYRNGLVAPEDEVRAPGSERWQRADSLPVLRRAAGRRTAGVQANLRLGVALSIALAVAALWLIANGMWLVGLVVAIGL
;
A
#
# COMPACT_ATOMS: atom_id res chain seq x y z
N MET A 1 4.90 -22.07 21.08
CA MET A 1 3.58 -21.42 21.28
C MET A 1 3.44 -20.35 20.21
N ALA A 2 2.36 -20.39 19.43
CA ALA A 2 2.16 -19.50 18.29
C ALA A 2 1.45 -18.19 18.69
N TRP A 3 1.69 -17.14 17.93
CA TRP A 3 0.94 -15.89 17.96
C TRP A 3 -0.34 -16.05 17.15
N THR A 4 -1.45 -15.46 17.62
CA THR A 4 -2.72 -15.46 16.88
C THR A 4 -3.09 -14.04 16.50
N VAL A 5 -3.46 -13.82 15.24
CA VAL A 5 -4.00 -12.56 14.74
C VAL A 5 -5.42 -12.81 14.26
N ARG A 6 -6.37 -11.98 14.67
CA ARG A 6 -7.75 -12.01 14.21
C ARG A 6 -7.97 -10.85 13.24
N THR A 7 -8.37 -11.20 12.03
CA THR A 7 -8.71 -10.30 10.93
C THR A 7 -10.22 -10.37 10.67
N GLU A 8 -10.77 -9.48 9.84
CA GLU A 8 -12.18 -9.58 9.42
C GLU A 8 -12.48 -10.87 8.63
N ASP A 9 -11.46 -11.40 7.92
CA ASP A 9 -11.58 -12.62 7.11
C ASP A 9 -11.39 -13.91 7.91
N GLY A 10 -10.88 -13.85 9.15
CA GLY A 10 -10.67 -15.02 9.99
C GLY A 10 -9.53 -14.88 11.01
N SER A 11 -8.85 -15.99 11.30
CA SER A 11 -7.71 -16.01 12.23
C SER A 11 -6.46 -16.56 11.56
N LEU A 12 -5.36 -15.84 11.70
CA LEU A 12 -4.04 -16.21 11.21
C LEU A 12 -3.15 -16.59 12.40
N GLU A 13 -2.44 -17.70 12.28
CA GLU A 13 -1.44 -18.10 13.27
C GLU A 13 -0.03 -17.86 12.73
N PHE A 14 0.85 -17.36 13.59
CA PHE A 14 2.23 -17.02 13.25
C PHE A 14 3.17 -17.62 14.29
N GLU A 15 4.31 -18.13 13.84
CA GLU A 15 5.27 -18.75 14.77
C GLU A 15 6.08 -17.71 15.55
N SER A 16 6.22 -16.50 15.01
CA SER A 16 7.04 -15.44 15.60
C SER A 16 6.50 -14.04 15.34
N LEU A 17 6.89 -13.09 16.21
CA LEU A 17 6.58 -11.67 16.04
C LEU A 17 7.14 -11.10 14.72
N GLY A 18 8.30 -11.58 14.27
CA GLY A 18 8.90 -11.15 13.00
C GLY A 18 8.11 -11.61 11.78
N GLU A 19 7.37 -12.71 11.89
CA GLU A 19 6.45 -13.16 10.85
C GLU A 19 5.20 -12.28 10.77
N ILE A 20 4.65 -11.89 11.93
CA ILE A 20 3.57 -10.90 12.01
C ILE A 20 4.03 -9.58 11.40
N GLU A 21 5.25 -9.13 11.69
CA GLU A 21 5.79 -7.89 11.08
C GLU A 21 5.84 -8.00 9.55
N ARG A 22 6.28 -9.14 9.00
CA ARG A 22 6.28 -9.38 7.54
C ARG A 22 4.86 -9.39 6.98
N ALA A 23 3.93 -10.09 7.62
CA ALA A 23 2.53 -10.14 7.21
C ALA A 23 1.87 -8.75 7.25
N TYR A 24 2.17 -7.97 8.28
CA TYR A 24 1.75 -6.58 8.45
C TYR A 24 2.34 -5.68 7.36
N ARG A 25 3.64 -5.81 7.05
CA ARG A 25 4.27 -5.13 5.91
C ARG A 25 3.69 -5.55 4.57
N ASN A 26 3.17 -6.77 4.47
CA ASN A 26 2.56 -7.31 3.25
C ASN A 26 1.05 -7.05 3.18
N GLY A 27 0.42 -6.54 4.25
CA GLY A 27 -1.00 -6.15 4.26
C GLY A 27 -1.94 -7.33 4.46
N LEU A 28 -1.40 -8.47 4.89
CA LEU A 28 -2.22 -9.56 5.43
C LEU A 28 -2.75 -9.24 6.83
N VAL A 29 -2.10 -8.30 7.54
CA VAL A 29 -2.53 -7.84 8.86
C VAL A 29 -2.70 -6.33 8.80
N ALA A 30 -3.89 -5.87 9.14
CA ALA A 30 -4.29 -4.48 9.22
C ALA A 30 -3.93 -3.89 10.60
N PRO A 31 -3.75 -2.56 10.70
CA PRO A 31 -3.57 -1.87 11.99
C PRO A 31 -4.70 -2.14 12.99
N GLU A 32 -5.91 -2.36 12.48
CA GLU A 32 -7.12 -2.55 13.27
C GLU A 32 -7.24 -3.96 13.84
N ASP A 33 -6.50 -4.93 13.28
CA ASP A 33 -6.57 -6.34 13.63
C ASP A 33 -6.10 -6.61 15.06
N GLU A 34 -6.68 -7.62 15.69
CA GLU A 34 -6.35 -8.01 17.06
C GLU A 34 -5.25 -9.07 17.07
N VAL A 35 -4.18 -8.81 17.81
CA VAL A 35 -3.04 -9.70 17.98
C VAL A 35 -3.01 -10.23 19.42
N ARG A 36 -2.79 -11.53 19.58
CA ARG A 36 -2.62 -12.20 20.86
C ARG A 36 -1.25 -12.85 20.95
N ALA A 37 -0.54 -12.52 22.02
CA ALA A 37 0.76 -13.09 22.32
C ALA A 37 0.63 -14.54 22.85
N PRO A 38 1.63 -15.40 22.57
CA PRO A 38 1.67 -16.76 23.10
C PRO A 38 1.65 -16.76 24.62
N GLY A 39 0.67 -17.45 25.22
CA GLY A 39 0.49 -17.50 26.68
C GLY A 39 -0.19 -16.28 27.30
N SER A 40 -0.63 -15.31 26.49
CA SER A 40 -1.44 -14.18 26.96
C SER A 40 -2.91 -14.40 26.59
N GLU A 41 -3.81 -14.12 27.53
CA GLU A 41 -5.26 -14.09 27.26
C GLU A 41 -5.73 -12.75 26.68
N ARG A 42 -4.84 -11.75 26.62
CA ARG A 42 -5.20 -10.40 26.19
C ARG A 42 -4.98 -10.23 24.69
N TRP A 43 -6.05 -9.87 24.01
CA TRP A 43 -6.02 -9.36 22.64
C TRP A 43 -5.59 -7.88 22.66
N GLN A 44 -4.67 -7.53 21.77
CA GLN A 44 -4.15 -6.18 21.61
C GLN A 44 -4.15 -5.82 20.14
N ARG A 45 -4.65 -4.63 19.79
CA ARG A 45 -4.65 -4.19 18.39
C ARG A 45 -3.24 -4.13 17.83
N ALA A 46 -3.07 -4.47 16.56
CA ALA A 46 -1.78 -4.46 15.89
C ALA A 46 -1.12 -3.07 15.93
N ASP A 47 -1.91 -1.98 15.82
CA ASP A 47 -1.45 -0.60 15.92
C ASP A 47 -0.87 -0.20 17.30
N SER A 48 -1.31 -0.87 18.36
CA SER A 48 -0.86 -0.63 19.73
C SER A 48 0.55 -1.16 19.98
N LEU A 49 1.02 -2.09 19.13
CA LEU A 49 2.36 -2.64 19.19
C LEU A 49 3.35 -1.69 18.48
N PRO A 50 4.33 -1.09 19.20
CA PRO A 50 5.25 -0.10 18.61
C PRO A 50 6.12 -0.68 17.48
N VAL A 51 6.35 -2.00 17.48
CA VAL A 51 7.10 -2.70 16.43
C VAL A 51 6.31 -2.71 15.12
N LEU A 52 5.01 -3.02 15.16
CA LEU A 52 4.14 -3.08 13.98
C LEU A 52 3.82 -1.68 13.44
N ARG A 53 3.63 -0.69 14.32
CA ARG A 53 3.42 0.70 13.91
C ARG A 53 4.59 1.28 13.09
N ARG A 54 5.84 0.94 13.44
CA ARG A 54 7.04 1.31 12.64
C ARG A 54 7.10 0.59 11.29
N ALA A 55 6.52 -0.60 11.20
CA ALA A 55 6.42 -1.35 9.95
C ALA A 55 5.35 -0.75 9.02
N ALA A 56 4.25 -0.22 9.58
CA ALA A 56 3.18 0.47 8.86
C ALA A 56 3.66 1.70 8.09
N GLY A 57 4.36 2.61 8.79
CA GLY A 57 4.74 3.91 8.25
C GLY A 57 5.71 3.83 7.06
N ARG A 58 6.41 2.70 6.88
CA ARG A 58 7.31 2.50 5.74
C ARG A 58 6.57 2.19 4.43
N ARG A 59 5.35 1.65 4.48
CA ARG A 59 4.60 1.25 3.27
C ARG A 59 3.77 2.37 2.67
N THR A 60 3.09 3.14 3.52
CA THR A 60 2.20 4.23 3.09
C THR A 60 2.96 5.40 2.49
N ALA A 61 4.16 5.69 2.97
CA ALA A 61 4.97 6.80 2.44
C ALA A 61 5.44 6.56 0.99
N GLY A 62 5.79 5.31 0.63
CA GLY A 62 6.36 5.00 -0.69
C GLY A 62 5.33 4.75 -1.79
N VAL A 63 4.26 4.00 -1.49
CA VAL A 63 3.29 3.58 -2.52
C VAL A 63 2.32 4.70 -2.89
N GLN A 64 1.89 5.52 -1.92
CA GLN A 64 0.92 6.59 -2.17
C GLN A 64 1.56 7.80 -2.87
N ALA A 65 2.85 8.07 -2.64
CA ALA A 65 3.59 9.12 -3.34
C ALA A 65 3.82 8.75 -4.82
N ASN A 66 4.22 7.50 -5.10
CA ASN A 66 4.47 7.05 -6.47
C ASN A 66 3.20 6.99 -7.32
N LEU A 67 2.06 6.56 -6.76
CA LEU A 67 0.79 6.55 -7.51
C LEU A 67 0.32 7.97 -7.88
N ARG A 68 0.44 8.93 -6.97
CA ARG A 68 0.02 10.33 -7.23
C ARG A 68 0.90 11.00 -8.29
N LEU A 69 2.20 10.74 -8.26
CA LEU A 69 3.14 11.24 -9.28
C LEU A 69 2.85 10.64 -10.67
N GLY A 70 2.60 9.32 -10.75
CA GLY A 70 2.27 8.67 -12.01
C GLY A 70 0.97 9.17 -12.64
N VAL A 71 -0.08 9.34 -11.84
CA VAL A 71 -1.39 9.84 -12.31
C VAL A 71 -1.32 11.31 -12.70
N ALA A 72 -0.61 12.14 -11.93
CA ALA A 72 -0.42 13.55 -12.29
C ALA A 72 0.37 13.68 -13.62
N LEU A 73 1.38 12.84 -13.82
CA LEU A 73 2.18 12.82 -15.04
C LEU A 73 1.37 12.40 -16.26
N SER A 74 0.53 11.36 -16.13
CA SER A 74 -0.31 10.89 -17.25
C SER A 74 -1.37 11.93 -17.65
N ILE A 75 -1.98 12.60 -16.67
CA ILE A 75 -2.92 13.71 -16.93
C ILE A 75 -2.19 14.87 -17.63
N ALA A 76 -1.00 15.24 -17.15
CA ALA A 76 -0.21 16.30 -17.77
C ALA A 76 0.17 15.97 -19.23
N LEU A 77 0.58 14.73 -19.50
CA LEU A 77 0.87 14.23 -20.85
C LEU A 77 -0.38 14.24 -21.75
N ALA A 78 -1.53 13.79 -21.25
CA ALA A 78 -2.78 13.80 -22.00
C ALA A 78 -3.22 15.23 -22.37
N VAL A 79 -3.12 16.18 -21.42
CA VAL A 79 -3.43 17.60 -21.67
C VAL A 79 -2.47 18.21 -22.69
N ALA A 80 -1.16 17.92 -22.58
CA ALA A 80 -0.17 18.39 -23.53
C ALA A 80 -0.40 17.84 -24.94
N ALA A 81 -0.74 16.55 -25.06
CA ALA A 81 -1.08 15.92 -26.33
C ALA A 81 -2.32 16.56 -26.97
N LEU A 82 -3.37 16.79 -26.18
CA LEU A 82 -4.60 17.43 -26.66
C LEU A 82 -4.33 18.86 -27.16
N TRP A 83 -3.50 19.62 -26.43
CA TRP A 83 -3.11 20.97 -26.81
C TRP A 83 -2.29 20.99 -28.10
N LEU A 84 -1.39 20.02 -28.29
CA LEU A 84 -0.61 19.86 -29.53
C LEU A 84 -1.49 19.54 -30.75
N ILE A 85 -2.51 18.70 -30.57
CA ILE A 85 -3.48 18.38 -31.62
C ILE A 85 -4.29 19.63 -31.97
N ALA A 86 -4.75 20.38 -30.96
CA ALA A 86 -5.53 21.61 -31.16
C ALA A 86 -4.74 22.72 -31.87
N ASN A 87 -3.43 22.81 -31.66
CA ASN A 87 -2.55 23.81 -32.28
C ASN A 87 -2.04 23.42 -33.69
N GLY A 88 -2.56 22.34 -34.26
CA GLY A 88 -2.25 21.98 -35.65
C GLY A 88 -1.01 21.11 -35.83
N MET A 89 -0.49 20.47 -34.78
CA MET A 89 0.65 19.54 -34.83
C MET A 89 0.21 18.07 -34.71
N TRP A 90 -0.83 17.71 -35.47
CA TRP A 90 -1.54 16.42 -35.52
C TRP A 90 -0.61 15.19 -35.52
N LEU A 91 0.52 15.22 -36.23
CA LEU A 91 1.47 14.11 -36.28
C LEU A 91 2.20 13.88 -34.95
N VAL A 92 2.60 14.95 -34.25
CA VAL A 92 3.33 14.85 -32.97
C VAL A 92 2.38 14.45 -31.85
N GLY A 93 1.15 14.99 -31.84
CA GLY A 93 0.12 14.59 -30.88
C GLY A 93 -0.29 13.12 -31.01
N LEU A 94 -0.34 12.59 -32.24
CA LEU A 94 -0.69 11.19 -32.51
C LEU A 94 0.43 10.22 -32.08
N VAL A 95 1.70 10.58 -32.28
CA VAL A 95 2.84 9.76 -31.79
C VAL A 95 2.87 9.72 -30.25
N VAL A 96 2.59 10.84 -29.58
CA VAL A 96 2.53 10.89 -28.11
C VAL A 96 1.33 10.11 -27.56
N ALA A 97 0.17 10.15 -28.22
CA ALA A 97 -1.02 9.43 -27.80
C ALA A 97 -0.92 7.90 -27.99
N ILE A 98 -0.22 7.44 -29.03
CA ILE A 98 -0.03 6.00 -29.31
C ILE A 98 1.14 5.42 -28.50
N GLY A 99 2.12 6.24 -28.12
CA GLY A 99 3.26 5.82 -27.30
C GLY A 99 3.01 5.80 -25.78
N LEU A 100 1.81 6.19 -25.33
CA LEU A 100 1.39 6.21 -23.92
C LEU A 100 0.71 4.89 -23.50
#